data_AF-A0A6L9Z090-F1
#
_entry.id   AF-A0A6L9Z090-F1
#
_cell.length_a   1.000
_cell.length_b   1.000
_cell.length_c   1.000
_cell.angle_alpha   90.00
_cell.angle_beta   90.00
_cell.angle_gamma   90.00
#
_symmetry.space_group_name_H-M   'P 1'
#
loop_
_entity.id
_entity.type
_entity.pdbx_description
1 polymer ?
#
loop_
_entity_poly.entity_id
_entity_poly.type
_entity_poly.pdbx_seq_one_letter_code
_entity_poly.pdbx_strand_id
1 'polypeptide(L)'
;MFEPLVQDKTRVQSESVQTILARLKKGRVYIPDYQRDANQWNSKKKSLFIESILNKITIPGFLFCEDDDRKYEVVDGQQRLNTIRIFANDEFSISDDKTIKYILPYAYIYRGKKYSELE
;
A
#
# COMPACT_ATOMS: atom_id res chain seq x y z
N MET A 1 -10.48 -38.04 -3.34
CA MET A 1 -10.15 -37.22 -2.15
C MET A 1 -9.43 -35.99 -2.67
N PHE A 2 -9.83 -34.78 -2.29
CA PHE A 2 -9.14 -33.57 -2.74
C PHE A 2 -7.90 -33.35 -1.88
N GLU A 3 -6.73 -33.24 -2.51
CA GLU A 3 -5.50 -32.83 -1.86
C GLU A 3 -5.08 -31.46 -2.41
N PRO A 4 -4.83 -30.46 -1.55
CA PRO A 4 -4.39 -29.15 -2.01
C PRO A 4 -2.99 -29.24 -2.62
N LEU A 5 -2.76 -28.54 -3.73
CA LEU A 5 -1.44 -28.46 -4.36
C LEU A 5 -0.44 -27.65 -3.51
N VAL A 6 -0.93 -26.70 -2.71
CA VAL A 6 -0.12 -25.91 -1.78
C VAL A 6 -0.16 -26.58 -0.41
N GLN A 7 0.98 -27.13 -0.01
CA GLN A 7 1.16 -27.81 1.28
C GLN A 7 1.68 -26.86 2.37
N ASP A 8 2.18 -25.69 1.97
CA ASP A 8 2.69 -24.69 2.89
C ASP A 8 1.57 -24.03 3.72
N LYS A 9 1.90 -23.73 4.97
CA LYS A 9 0.98 -23.04 5.88
C LYS A 9 0.98 -21.54 5.59
N THR A 10 -0.19 -20.98 5.33
CA THR A 10 -0.42 -19.53 5.32
C THR A 10 -0.04 -18.91 6.67
N ARG A 11 0.73 -17.82 6.65
CA ARG A 11 1.11 -17.05 7.84
C ARG A 11 0.44 -15.69 7.81
N VAL A 12 -0.03 -15.23 8.97
CA VAL A 12 -0.59 -13.88 9.16
C VAL A 12 0.36 -13.10 10.06
N GLN A 13 0.73 -11.88 9.64
CA GLN A 13 1.63 -11.01 10.38
C GLN A 13 1.06 -9.59 10.40
N SER A 14 1.24 -8.88 11.51
CA SER A 14 0.95 -7.45 11.63
C SER A 14 2.27 -6.70 11.62
N GLU A 15 2.46 -5.84 10.62
CA GLU A 15 3.70 -5.09 10.42
C GLU A 15 3.44 -3.60 10.23
N SER A 16 4.40 -2.77 10.63
CA SER A 16 4.32 -1.33 10.39
C SER A 16 4.57 -1.00 8.92
N VAL A 17 4.02 0.14 8.50
CA VAL A 17 4.26 0.70 7.16
C VAL A 17 5.76 0.88 6.89
N GLN A 18 6.51 1.35 7.90
CA GLN A 18 7.95 1.55 7.81
C GLN A 18 8.71 0.25 7.53
N THR A 19 8.32 -0.85 8.17
CA THR A 19 8.94 -2.17 7.94
C THR A 19 8.71 -2.63 6.51
N ILE A 20 7.49 -2.51 6.00
CA ILE A 20 7.15 -2.88 4.62
C ILE A 20 7.90 -2.01 3.61
N LEU A 21 7.99 -0.69 3.84
CA LEU A 21 8.78 0.22 3.01
C LEU A 21 10.27 -0.13 3.00
N ALA A 22 10.84 -0.49 4.16
CA ALA A 22 12.21 -0.93 4.24
C ALA A 22 12.45 -2.24 3.47
N ARG A 23 11.49 -3.18 3.48
CA ARG A 23 11.55 -4.43 2.71
C ARG A 23 11.48 -4.19 1.21
N LEU A 24 10.60 -3.29 0.75
CA LEU A 24 10.54 -2.83 -0.64
C LEU A 24 11.89 -2.24 -1.08
N LYS A 25 12.46 -1.32 -0.29
CA LYS A 25 13.75 -0.69 -0.59
C LYS A 25 14.89 -1.70 -0.68
N LYS A 26 14.85 -2.76 0.13
CA LYS A 26 15.83 -3.85 0.13
C LYS A 26 15.57 -4.93 -0.93
N GLY A 27 14.53 -4.80 -1.75
CA GLY A 27 14.13 -5.82 -2.73
C GLY A 27 13.63 -7.13 -2.12
N ARG A 28 13.29 -7.14 -0.82
CA ARG A 28 12.71 -8.31 -0.13
C ARG A 28 11.21 -8.45 -0.36
N VAL A 29 10.55 -7.35 -0.71
CA VAL A 29 9.17 -7.34 -1.20
C VAL A 29 9.22 -6.72 -2.59
N TYR A 30 8.56 -7.32 -3.57
CA TYR A 30 8.50 -6.77 -4.92
C TYR A 30 7.10 -6.85 -5.50
N ILE A 31 6.79 -5.90 -6.38
CA ILE A 31 5.56 -5.87 -7.16
C ILE A 31 5.92 -6.45 -8.52
N PRO A 32 5.30 -7.55 -8.97
CA PRO A 32 5.69 -8.21 -10.20
C PRO A 32 5.29 -7.40 -11.45
N ASP A 33 6.13 -7.47 -12.49
CA ASP A 33 5.98 -6.68 -13.71
C ASP A 33 4.79 -7.11 -14.60
N TYR A 34 4.34 -8.36 -14.46
CA TYR A 34 3.26 -8.92 -15.28
C TYR A 34 1.87 -8.36 -14.93
N GLN A 35 1.73 -7.64 -13.81
CA GLN A 35 0.51 -6.95 -13.42
C GLN A 35 0.50 -5.53 -13.99
N ARG A 36 -0.09 -5.39 -15.19
CA ARG A 36 -0.16 -4.17 -16.01
C ARG A 36 -0.83 -2.95 -15.34
N ASP A 37 -1.36 -3.11 -14.13
CA ASP A 37 -2.37 -2.23 -13.53
C ASP A 37 -1.97 -1.60 -12.19
N ALA A 38 -0.70 -1.67 -11.79
CA ALA A 38 -0.21 -1.10 -10.52
C ALA A 38 -0.42 0.43 -10.41
N ASN A 39 -0.68 1.12 -11.53
CA ASN A 39 -0.96 2.55 -11.61
C ASN A 39 -2.43 2.91 -11.87
N GLN A 40 -3.38 1.97 -11.81
CA GLN A 40 -4.79 2.26 -12.10
C GLN A 40 -5.50 3.16 -11.08
N TRP A 41 -4.96 3.33 -9.86
CA TRP A 41 -5.59 4.21 -8.88
C TRP A 41 -5.43 5.67 -9.29
N ASN A 42 -6.55 6.34 -9.55
CA ASN A 42 -6.58 7.78 -9.71
C ASN A 42 -6.17 8.50 -8.41
N SER A 43 -5.85 9.79 -8.53
CA SER A 43 -5.40 10.60 -7.39
C SER A 43 -6.38 10.59 -6.21
N LYS A 44 -7.69 10.57 -6.50
CA LYS A 44 -8.74 10.47 -5.48
C LYS A 44 -8.63 9.18 -4.65
N LYS A 45 -8.52 8.02 -5.30
CA LYS A 45 -8.44 6.73 -4.61
C LYS A 45 -7.15 6.59 -3.81
N LYS A 46 -6.03 7.07 -4.34
CA LYS A 46 -4.75 7.18 -3.62
C LYS A 46 -4.88 8.04 -2.35
N SER A 47 -5.50 9.21 -2.48
CA SER A 47 -5.69 10.16 -1.38
C SER A 47 -6.53 9.59 -0.24
N LEU A 48 -7.67 8.96 -0.56
CA LEU A 48 -8.53 8.33 0.46
C LEU A 48 -7.83 7.17 1.19
N PHE A 49 -7.00 6.42 0.46
CA PHE A 49 -6.24 5.34 1.08
C PHE A 49 -5.13 5.86 2.00
N ILE A 50 -4.38 6.89 1.58
CA ILE A 50 -3.39 7.53 2.46
C ILE A 50 -4.07 8.13 3.70
N GLU A 51 -5.23 8.79 3.53
CA GLU A 51 -6.02 9.30 4.65
C GLU A 51 -6.42 8.20 5.64
N SER A 52 -6.78 7.00 5.15
CA SER A 52 -7.04 5.86 6.02
C SER A 52 -5.82 5.49 6.87
N ILE A 53 -4.62 5.46 6.27
CA ILE A 53 -3.37 5.14 6.97
C ILE A 53 -3.02 6.20 8.01
N LEU A 54 -3.06 7.48 7.63
CA LEU A 54 -2.72 8.60 8.51
C LEU A 54 -3.61 8.64 9.76
N ASN A 55 -4.87 8.24 9.62
CA ASN A 55 -5.84 8.22 10.71
C ASN A 55 -5.98 6.85 11.40
N LYS A 56 -5.04 5.92 11.20
CA LYS A 56 -5.03 4.59 11.83
C LYS A 56 -6.31 3.77 11.57
N ILE A 57 -6.96 3.99 10.44
CA ILE A 57 -8.13 3.21 10.00
C ILE A 57 -7.62 1.86 9.49
N THR A 58 -8.28 0.77 9.88
CA THR A 58 -7.96 -0.58 9.39
C THR A 58 -8.13 -0.65 7.88
N ILE A 59 -7.08 -1.09 7.20
CA ILE A 59 -7.08 -1.36 5.76
C ILE A 59 -7.14 -2.88 5.51
N PRO A 60 -7.58 -3.33 4.32
CA PRO A 60 -7.56 -4.75 4.00
C PRO A 60 -6.12 -5.31 4.09
N GLY A 61 -5.99 -6.61 4.33
CA GLY A 61 -4.69 -7.27 4.35
C GLY A 61 -3.95 -7.15 3.00
N PHE A 62 -2.65 -7.37 3.04
CA PHE A 62 -1.83 -7.62 1.85
C PHE A 62 -1.59 -9.12 1.74
N LEU A 63 -1.63 -9.64 0.51
CA LEU A 63 -1.31 -11.04 0.26
C LEU A 63 0.05 -11.11 -0.43
N PHE A 64 0.94 -11.91 0.14
CA PHE A 64 2.27 -12.14 -0.40
C PHE A 64 2.49 -13.63 -0.65
N CYS A 65 3.27 -13.94 -1.68
CA CYS A 65 3.82 -15.26 -1.94
C CYS A 65 5.33 -15.22 -1.69
N GLU A 66 5.87 -16.15 -0.92
CA GLU A 66 7.32 -16.28 -0.74
C GLU A 66 7.89 -17.07 -1.93
N ASP A 67 8.95 -16.56 -2.56
CA ASP A 67 9.66 -17.24 -3.64
C ASP A 67 10.84 -18.07 -3.09
N ASP A 68 11.50 -18.83 -3.98
CA ASP A 68 12.65 -19.67 -3.63
C ASP A 68 13.85 -18.88 -3.07
N ASP A 69 13.92 -17.57 -3.37
CA ASP A 69 14.94 -16.63 -2.89
C ASP A 69 14.60 -16.00 -1.52
N ARG A 70 13.49 -16.41 -0.89
CA ARG A 70 12.93 -15.78 0.33
C ARG A 70 12.57 -14.31 0.15
N LYS A 71 12.19 -13.91 -1.05
CA LYS A 71 11.55 -12.62 -1.33
C LYS A 71 10.04 -12.83 -1.36
N TYR A 72 9.32 -11.75 -1.11
CA TYR A 72 7.87 -11.73 -1.05
C TYR A 72 7.32 -11.02 -2.28
N GLU A 73 6.71 -11.80 -3.17
CA GLU A 73 5.92 -11.30 -4.28
C GLU A 73 4.57 -10.81 -3.79
N VAL A 74 4.16 -9.62 -4.20
CA VAL A 74 2.83 -9.10 -3.87
C VAL A 74 1.78 -9.72 -4.78
N VAL A 75 0.91 -10.55 -4.22
CA VAL A 75 -0.22 -11.17 -4.93
C VAL A 75 -1.42 -10.22 -4.94
N ASP A 76 -1.76 -9.64 -3.78
CA ASP A 76 -2.83 -8.64 -3.64
C ASP A 76 -2.35 -7.39 -2.88
N GLY A 77 -2.89 -6.23 -3.28
CA GLY A 77 -2.59 -4.95 -2.66
C GLY A 77 -1.47 -4.15 -3.32
N GLN A 78 -1.07 -4.47 -4.54
CA GLN A 78 0.01 -3.76 -5.26
C GLN A 78 -0.25 -2.26 -5.40
N GLN A 79 -1.47 -1.87 -5.76
CA GLN A 79 -1.85 -0.45 -5.91
C GLN A 79 -1.75 0.30 -4.58
N ARG A 80 -2.15 -0.37 -3.49
CA ARG A 80 -2.01 0.13 -2.11
C ARG A 80 -0.54 0.29 -1.77
N LEU A 81 0.26 -0.75 -1.98
CA LEU A 81 1.68 -0.76 -1.66
C LEU A 81 2.47 0.27 -2.46
N ASN A 82 2.19 0.38 -3.76
CA ASN A 82 2.74 1.41 -4.64
C ASN A 82 2.36 2.82 -4.15
N THR A 83 1.10 3.03 -3.75
CA THR A 83 0.63 4.31 -3.20
C THR A 83 1.39 4.70 -1.92
N ILE A 84 1.61 3.75 -1.00
CA ILE A 84 2.43 4.00 0.20
C ILE A 84 3.86 4.39 -0.20
N ARG A 85 4.47 3.64 -1.14
CA ARG A 85 5.84 3.87 -1.60
C ARG A 85 6.02 5.27 -2.19
N ILE A 86 5.19 5.65 -3.17
CA ILE A 86 5.31 6.96 -3.83
C ILE A 86 4.99 8.11 -2.88
N PHE A 87 4.06 7.92 -1.92
CA PHE A 87 3.75 8.93 -0.93
C PHE A 87 4.93 9.14 0.03
N ALA A 88 5.50 8.06 0.58
CA ALA A 88 6.63 8.12 1.50
C ALA A 88 7.92 8.68 0.87
N ASN A 89 8.04 8.63 -0.46
CA ASN A 89 9.15 9.19 -1.22
C ASN A 89 8.87 10.62 -1.73
N ASP A 90 7.77 11.28 -1.31
CA ASP A 90 7.36 12.60 -1.80
C ASP A 90 7.11 12.71 -3.33
N GLU A 91 6.90 11.56 -3.98
CA GLU A 91 6.54 11.45 -5.41
C GLU A 91 5.04 11.63 -5.65
N PHE A 92 4.23 11.61 -4.59
CA PHE A 92 2.79 11.86 -4.60
C PHE A 92 2.40 12.81 -3.47
N SER A 93 1.55 13.80 -3.78
CA SER A 93 0.85 14.59 -2.78
C SER A 93 -0.63 14.21 -2.74
N ILE A 94 -1.22 14.33 -1.56
CA ILE A 94 -2.66 14.11 -1.37
C ILE A 94 -3.43 15.13 -2.22
N SER A 95 -4.46 14.68 -2.92
CA SER A 95 -5.20 15.50 -3.88
C SER A 95 -5.81 16.74 -3.22
N ASP A 96 -5.60 17.89 -3.85
CA ASP A 96 -6.22 19.17 -3.48
C ASP A 96 -7.63 19.36 -4.08
N ASP A 97 -8.18 18.33 -4.72
CA ASP A 97 -9.54 18.38 -5.25
C ASP A 97 -10.56 18.49 -4.10
N LYS A 98 -11.20 19.67 -4.01
CA LYS A 98 -12.19 20.01 -2.98
C LYS A 98 -13.46 19.15 -3.07
N THR A 99 -13.72 18.49 -4.20
CA THR A 99 -14.86 17.58 -4.39
C THR A 99 -14.65 16.23 -3.72
N ILE A 100 -13.41 15.89 -3.34
CA ILE A 100 -13.11 14.67 -2.59
C ILE A 100 -13.64 14.81 -1.16
N LYS A 101 -14.58 13.94 -0.83
CA LYS A 101 -15.08 13.73 0.52
C LYS A 101 -14.19 12.69 1.21
N TYR A 102 -13.38 13.14 2.15
CA TYR A 102 -12.58 12.26 3.01
C TYR A 102 -13.46 11.51 4.01
N ILE A 103 -12.92 10.43 4.58
CA ILE A 103 -13.65 9.61 5.56
C ILE A 103 -13.87 10.42 6.84
N LEU A 104 -12.84 11.13 7.31
CA LEU A 104 -12.96 12.01 8.47
C LEU A 104 -13.22 13.48 8.09
N PRO A 105 -14.12 14.21 8.80
CA PRO A 105 -14.44 15.61 8.50
C PRO A 105 -13.23 16.55 8.52
N TYR A 106 -12.24 16.30 9.38
CA TYR A 106 -11.06 17.16 9.55
C TYR A 106 -9.89 16.79 8.62
N ALA A 107 -10.00 15.71 7.83
CA ALA A 107 -8.91 15.25 6.98
C ALA A 107 -8.60 16.18 5.78
N TYR A 108 -9.37 17.25 5.58
CA TYR A 108 -9.05 18.27 4.58
C TYR A 108 -7.70 18.94 4.83
N ILE A 109 -7.16 18.91 6.06
CA ILE A 109 -5.85 19.45 6.41
C ILE A 109 -4.70 18.77 5.66
N TYR A 110 -4.93 17.57 5.13
CA TYR A 110 -3.92 16.81 4.40
C TYR A 110 -3.86 17.19 2.91
N ARG A 111 -4.83 17.97 2.40
CA ARG A 111 -4.88 18.33 0.97
C ARG A 111 -3.62 19.05 0.52
N GLY A 112 -3.12 18.67 -0.66
CA GLY A 112 -1.92 19.22 -1.26
C GLY A 112 -0.62 18.77 -0.61
N LYS A 113 -0.67 18.17 0.59
CA LYS A 113 0.53 17.81 1.35
C LYS A 113 1.19 16.53 0.82
N LYS A 114 2.51 16.57 0.77
CA LYS A 114 3.41 15.44 0.65
C LYS A 114 3.71 14.84 2.02
N TYR A 115 4.44 13.72 2.04
CA TYR A 115 4.77 13.04 3.29
C TYR A 115 5.65 13.90 4.20
N SER A 116 6.66 14.59 3.64
CA SER A 116 7.52 15.50 4.40
C SER A 116 6.83 16.73 4.99
N GLU A 117 5.62 17.06 4.55
CA GLU A 117 4.86 18.24 4.99
C GLU A 117 3.82 17.92 6.09
N LEU A 118 3.79 16.66 6.54
CA LEU A 118 2.89 16.15 7.58
C LEU A 118 3.50 16.11 9.00
N GLU A 119 4.68 16.71 9.18
CA GLU A 119 5.26 16.98 10.50
C GLU A 119 4.49 18.08 11.26
#